data_AF-A0A8M1GUE8-F1
#
_entry.id   AF-A0A8M1GUE8-F1
#
_cell.length_a   1.000
_cell.length_b   1.000
_cell.length_c   1.000
_cell.angle_alpha   90.00
_cell.angle_beta   90.00
_cell.angle_gamma   90.00
#
_symmetry.space_group_name_H-M   'P 1'
#
loop_
_entity.id
_entity.type
_entity.pdbx_description
1 polymer ?
#
loop_
_entity_poly.entity_id
_entity_poly.type
_entity_poly.pdbx_seq_one_letter_code
_entity_poly.pdbx_strand_id
1 'polypeptide(L)'
;LVRYSAEGLLQLGPLGSTAFLPDSKCLVDDGRTRVPALKKCEDVARPAQRLWDFTQSGPIVSRDTGRCLEVEMSKDANFGLRLVVQRCSGQKWTIRNWIKRGRQ
;
A
#
# COMPACT_ATOMS: atom_id res chain seq x y z
N LEU A 1 1.63 -1.52 12.03
CA LEU A 1 0.75 -0.41 11.61
C LEU A 1 0.94 -0.15 10.12
N VAL A 2 -0.04 0.46 9.44
CA VAL A 2 0.07 0.85 8.03
C VAL A 2 0.05 2.37 7.91
N ARG A 3 0.92 2.94 7.07
CA ARG A 3 1.02 4.38 6.80
C ARG A 3 1.06 4.63 5.29
N TYR A 4 0.26 5.59 4.83
CA TYR A 4 0.43 6.18 3.50
C TYR A 4 1.25 7.47 3.63
N SER A 5 2.34 7.60 2.86
CA SER A 5 3.22 8.77 2.87
C SER A 5 2.86 9.77 1.77
N ALA A 6 3.32 11.02 1.89
CA ALA A 6 3.09 12.05 0.87
C ALA A 6 3.75 11.72 -0.48
N GLU A 7 4.79 10.90 -0.43
CA GLU A 7 5.50 10.40 -1.59
C GLU A 7 4.72 9.28 -2.31
N GLY A 8 3.63 8.77 -1.72
CA GLY A 8 2.80 7.71 -2.28
C GLY A 8 3.16 6.30 -1.82
N LEU A 9 3.90 6.14 -0.72
CA LEU A 9 4.30 4.83 -0.21
C LEU A 9 3.27 4.29 0.79
N LEU A 10 2.80 3.06 0.57
CA LEU A 10 2.08 2.29 1.59
C LEU A 10 3.08 1.44 2.38
N GLN A 11 3.36 1.86 3.61
CA GLN A 11 4.38 1.26 4.46
C GLN A 11 3.75 0.50 5.61
N LEU A 12 4.25 -0.70 5.88
CA LEU A 12 3.85 -1.55 6.99
C LEU A 12 5.02 -1.66 7.97
N GLY A 13 4.80 -1.20 9.20
CA GLY A 13 5.81 -1.18 10.25
C GLY A 13 5.34 -0.50 11.53
N PRO A 14 6.21 -0.34 12.54
CA PRO A 14 5.95 0.45 13.75
C PRO A 14 5.78 1.94 13.44
N LEU A 15 4.93 2.65 14.20
CA LEU A 15 4.83 4.12 14.15
C LEU A 15 5.65 4.73 15.30
N GLY A 16 6.91 5.08 15.06
CA GLY A 16 7.78 5.68 16.08
C GLY A 16 9.18 6.01 15.55
N SER A 17 10.03 6.64 16.38
CA SER A 17 11.46 6.77 16.09
C SER A 17 12.09 5.39 16.11
N THR A 18 12.23 4.81 14.93
CA THR A 18 12.97 3.57 14.73
C THR A 18 14.21 3.86 13.92
N ALA A 19 15.04 4.81 14.38
CA ALA A 19 16.42 4.95 13.88
C ALA A 19 17.18 3.60 13.89
N PHE A 20 16.67 2.63 14.67
CA PHE A 20 17.23 1.30 14.86
C PHE A 20 16.41 0.12 14.28
N LEU A 21 15.23 0.33 13.67
CA LEU A 21 14.46 -0.79 13.07
C LEU A 21 14.09 -0.49 11.60
N PRO A 22 14.85 -1.02 10.62
CA PRO A 22 14.59 -0.89 9.20
C PRO A 22 13.49 -1.84 8.69
N ASP A 23 12.58 -2.27 9.56
CA ASP A 23 11.60 -3.32 9.26
C ASP A 23 10.34 -2.78 8.55
N SER A 24 10.30 -1.49 8.24
CA SER A 24 9.22 -0.90 7.46
C SER A 24 9.26 -1.40 6.02
N LYS A 25 8.30 -2.24 5.66
CA LYS A 25 8.15 -2.77 4.30
C LYS A 25 7.19 -1.92 3.49
N CYS A 26 7.50 -1.68 2.23
CA CYS A 26 6.58 -1.08 1.28
C CYS A 26 5.69 -2.16 0.64
N LEU A 27 4.42 -1.81 0.41
CA LEU A 27 3.52 -2.57 -0.44
C LEU A 27 3.93 -2.38 -1.90
N VAL A 28 4.16 -3.48 -2.61
CA VAL A 28 4.67 -3.50 -3.97
C VAL A 28 3.72 -4.24 -4.88
N ASP A 29 3.43 -3.61 -6.01
CA ASP A 29 2.80 -4.23 -7.16
C ASP A 29 3.86 -4.65 -8.18
N ASP A 30 4.01 -5.96 -8.40
CA ASP A 30 5.00 -6.49 -9.35
C ASP A 30 4.49 -6.56 -10.81
N GLY A 31 3.21 -6.23 -11.04
CA GLY A 31 2.56 -6.30 -12.36
C GLY A 31 2.23 -7.70 -12.86
N ARG A 32 2.69 -8.75 -12.17
CA ARG A 32 2.58 -10.15 -12.63
C ARG A 32 1.56 -10.92 -11.82
N THR A 33 1.58 -10.70 -10.51
CA THR A 33 0.67 -11.37 -9.58
C THR A 33 -0.48 -10.44 -9.21
N ARG A 34 -1.56 -11.04 -8.72
CA ARG A 34 -2.67 -10.31 -8.09
C ARG A 34 -2.45 -10.09 -6.60
N VAL A 35 -1.37 -10.64 -6.04
CA VAL A 35 -1.12 -10.59 -4.59
C VAL A 35 -0.04 -9.55 -4.37
N PRO A 36 -0.35 -8.42 -3.68
CA PRO A 36 0.67 -7.43 -3.44
C PRO A 36 1.76 -8.00 -2.50
N ALA A 37 3.01 -7.63 -2.75
CA ALA A 37 4.15 -8.11 -1.98
C ALA A 37 4.59 -7.06 -0.95
N LEU A 38 5.20 -7.52 0.15
CA LEU A 38 5.86 -6.66 1.12
C LEU A 38 7.38 -6.79 0.99
N LYS A 39 8.03 -5.73 0.51
CA LYS A 39 9.49 -5.69 0.34
C LYS A 39 10.08 -4.52 1.11
N LYS A 40 11.36 -4.56 1.43
CA LYS A 40 12.03 -3.33 1.90
C LYS A 40 11.91 -2.31 0.79
N CYS A 41 11.58 -1.08 1.15
CA CYS A 41 11.33 -0.05 0.15
C CYS A 41 12.55 0.11 -0.78
N GLU A 42 13.76 0.12 -0.22
CA GLU A 42 15.04 0.24 -0.93
C GLU A 42 15.34 -0.89 -1.92
N ASP A 43 14.87 -2.12 -1.64
CA ASP A 43 15.13 -3.31 -2.48
C ASP A 43 14.26 -3.34 -3.75
N VAL A 44 13.36 -2.37 -3.94
CA VAL A 44 12.48 -2.31 -5.10
C VAL A 44 13.19 -1.63 -6.26
N ALA A 45 13.70 -2.42 -7.20
CA ALA A 45 14.46 -1.95 -8.36
C ALA A 45 13.73 -0.89 -9.22
N ARG A 46 12.40 -1.00 -9.35
CA ARG A 46 11.56 -0.02 -10.05
C ARG A 46 10.74 0.78 -9.04
N PRO A 47 11.06 2.07 -8.78
CA PRO A 47 10.36 2.87 -7.78
C PRO A 47 8.85 2.97 -8.01
N ALA A 48 8.38 2.99 -9.27
CA ALA A 48 6.95 3.05 -9.59
C ALA A 48 6.14 1.90 -8.96
N GLN A 49 6.75 0.71 -8.81
CA GLN A 49 6.09 -0.49 -8.28
C GLN A 49 5.68 -0.39 -6.81
N ARG A 50 6.33 0.49 -6.05
CA ARG A 50 6.01 0.75 -4.64
C ARG A 50 5.17 2.03 -4.44
N LEU A 51 4.86 2.74 -5.53
CA LEU A 51 4.12 4.01 -5.48
C LEU A 51 2.64 3.80 -5.77
N TRP A 52 1.83 4.45 -4.95
CA TRP A 52 0.38 4.35 -4.98
C TRP A 52 -0.24 5.75 -4.95
N ASP A 53 -1.23 5.97 -5.82
CA ASP A 53 -2.09 7.14 -5.78
C ASP A 53 -3.32 6.87 -4.92
N PHE A 54 -3.60 7.78 -4.00
CA PHE A 54 -4.71 7.67 -3.08
C PHE A 54 -5.35 9.02 -2.83
N THR A 55 -6.68 9.03 -2.82
CA THR A 55 -7.51 10.13 -2.33
C THR A 55 -8.54 9.58 -1.35
N GLN A 56 -8.94 10.36 -0.35
CA GLN A 56 -9.93 9.91 0.63
C GLN A 56 -11.23 9.46 -0.05
N SER A 57 -11.75 8.30 0.36
CA SER A 57 -12.94 7.68 -0.25
C SER A 57 -12.80 7.38 -1.75
N GLY A 58 -11.57 7.32 -2.26
CA GLY A 58 -11.24 6.93 -3.62
C GLY A 58 -10.51 5.58 -3.67
N PRO A 59 -10.12 5.15 -4.88
CA PRO A 59 -9.29 3.96 -5.05
C PRO A 59 -7.85 4.21 -4.58
N ILE A 60 -7.14 3.12 -4.35
CA ILE A 60 -5.68 3.12 -4.20
C ILE A 60 -5.13 2.51 -5.49
N VAL A 61 -4.42 3.29 -6.30
CA VAL A 61 -4.00 2.91 -7.65
C VAL A 61 -2.48 2.77 -7.71
N SER A 62 -1.98 1.65 -8.25
CA SER A 62 -0.56 1.43 -8.52
C SER A 62 -0.10 2.37 -9.64
N ARG A 63 0.94 3.18 -9.38
CA ARG A 63 1.49 4.08 -10.40
C ARG A 63 2.22 3.35 -11.53
N ASP A 64 2.70 2.14 -11.29
CA ASP A 64 3.41 1.34 -12.31
C ASP A 64 2.45 0.72 -13.32
N THR A 65 1.31 0.19 -12.84
CA THR A 65 0.42 -0.65 -13.68
C THR A 65 -0.96 -0.08 -13.90
N GLY A 66 -1.35 0.97 -13.17
CA GLY A 66 -2.71 1.51 -13.18
C GLY A 66 -3.76 0.57 -12.54
N ARG A 67 -3.35 -0.54 -11.94
CA ARG A 67 -4.25 -1.46 -11.22
C ARG A 67 -4.60 -0.92 -9.84
N CYS A 68 -5.75 -1.31 -9.31
CA CYS A 68 -6.22 -0.89 -8.01
C CYS A 68 -5.99 -1.95 -6.93
N LEU A 69 -5.76 -1.48 -5.72
CA LEU A 69 -5.83 -2.30 -4.51
C LEU A 69 -7.30 -2.54 -4.16
N GLU A 70 -7.69 -3.81 -4.11
CA GLU A 70 -9.07 -4.28 -4.05
C GLU A 70 -9.20 -5.37 -2.98
N VAL A 71 -10.42 -5.61 -2.51
CA VAL A 71 -10.74 -6.71 -1.60
C VAL A 71 -11.61 -7.71 -2.33
N GLU A 72 -11.16 -8.95 -2.43
CA GLU A 72 -11.92 -10.05 -3.01
C GLU A 72 -12.34 -11.07 -1.95
N MET A 73 -13.43 -11.79 -2.20
CA MET A 73 -13.79 -12.96 -1.40
C MET A 73 -12.92 -14.14 -1.83
N SER A 74 -12.27 -14.79 -0.85
CA SER A 74 -11.37 -15.92 -1.08
C SER A 74 -11.63 -17.00 -0.06
N LYS A 75 -11.97 -18.21 -0.52
CA LYS A 75 -12.17 -19.39 0.34
C LYS A 75 -10.90 -19.79 1.09
N ASP A 76 -9.74 -19.44 0.55
CA ASP A 76 -8.42 -19.78 1.11
C ASP A 76 -7.88 -18.73 2.10
N ALA A 77 -8.68 -17.71 2.44
CA ALA A 77 -8.26 -16.64 3.35
C ALA A 77 -8.87 -16.84 4.75
N ASN A 78 -8.09 -16.53 5.79
CA ASN A 78 -8.45 -16.73 7.21
C ASN A 78 -9.76 -16.04 7.65
N PHE A 79 -10.29 -15.10 6.86
CA PHE A 79 -11.55 -14.40 7.10
C PHE A 79 -12.43 -14.32 5.85
N GLY A 80 -12.21 -15.18 4.86
CA GLY A 80 -12.94 -15.15 3.59
C GLY A 80 -12.63 -13.94 2.70
N LEU A 81 -11.73 -13.05 3.11
CA LEU A 81 -11.37 -11.82 2.40
C LEU A 81 -9.87 -11.78 2.12
N ARG A 82 -9.50 -11.36 0.91
CA ARG A 82 -8.11 -11.24 0.47
C ARG A 82 -7.87 -9.88 -0.17
N LEU A 83 -6.75 -9.27 0.19
CA LEU A 83 -6.25 -8.07 -0.47
C LEU A 83 -5.59 -8.45 -1.80
N VAL A 84 -6.02 -7.82 -2.88
CA VAL A 84 -5.51 -8.11 -4.23
C VAL A 84 -5.26 -6.84 -5.03
N VAL A 85 -4.46 -6.97 -6.09
CA VAL A 85 -4.18 -5.92 -7.07
C VAL A 85 -4.76 -6.37 -8.40
N GLN A 86 -5.78 -5.68 -8.88
CA GLN A 86 -6.51 -6.05 -10.08
C GLN A 86 -7.09 -4.82 -10.80
N ARG A 87 -7.88 -5.04 -11.86
CA ARG A 87 -8.57 -3.94 -12.55
C ARG A 87 -9.48 -3.23 -11.57
N CYS A 88 -9.45 -1.89 -11.61
CA CYS A 88 -10.25 -1.04 -10.74
C CYS A 88 -11.74 -1.34 -10.88
N SER A 89 -12.37 -1.73 -9.77
CA SER A 89 -13.81 -2.06 -9.70
C SER A 89 -14.64 -0.92 -9.11
N GLY A 90 -13.97 0.08 -8.52
CA GLY A 90 -14.59 1.16 -7.76
C GLY A 90 -14.48 0.99 -6.24
N GLN A 91 -13.63 0.07 -5.75
CA GLN A 91 -13.32 -0.03 -4.33
C GLN A 91 -12.83 1.30 -3.78
N LYS A 92 -13.39 1.69 -2.64
CA LYS A 92 -13.06 2.92 -1.93
C LYS A 92 -12.31 2.61 -0.66
N TRP A 93 -11.29 3.40 -0.38
CA TRP A 93 -10.46 3.30 0.82
C TRP A 93 -10.53 4.58 1.63
N THR A 94 -10.46 4.45 2.95
CA THR A 94 -10.45 5.59 3.88
C THR A 94 -9.36 5.37 4.92
N ILE A 95 -8.38 6.27 4.96
CA ILE A 95 -7.34 6.28 5.99
C ILE A 95 -7.79 7.23 7.09
N ARG A 96 -8.14 6.67 8.26
CA ARG A 96 -8.74 7.42 9.38
C ARG A 96 -7.78 8.39 10.07
N ASN A 97 -6.53 7.99 10.21
CA ASN A 97 -5.52 8.74 10.96
C ASN A 97 -4.56 9.42 9.99
N TRP A 98 -4.29 10.69 10.25
CA TRP A 98 -3.53 11.59 9.40
C TRP A 98 -2.59 12.40 10.27
N ILE A 99 -1.29 12.32 9.97
CA ILE A 99 -0.26 13.05 10.68
C ILE A 99 -0.03 14.35 9.90
N LYS A 100 -0.45 15.48 10.47
CA LYS A 100 -0.13 16.80 9.91
C LYS A 100 1.35 17.08 10.17
N ARG A 101 2.11 17.48 9.15
CA ARG A 101 3.44 18.06 9.38
C ARG A 101 3.22 19.33 10.21
N GLY A 102 3.86 19.42 11.38
CA GLY A 102 3.85 20.64 12.17
C GLY A 102 4.38 21.79 11.31
N ARG A 103 3.74 22.97 11.39
CA ARG A 103 4.30 24.20 10.83
C ARG A 103 5.69 24.36 11.43
N GLN A 104 6.70 24.41 10.58
CA GLN A 104 8.02 24.87 10.94
C GLN A 104 7.99 26.39 11.10
#